data_AF-A0A8K0JXV0-F1
#
_entry.id   AF-A0A8K0JXV0-F1
#
_cell.length_a   1.000
_cell.length_b   1.000
_cell.length_c   1.000
_cell.angle_alpha   90.00
_cell.angle_beta   90.00
_cell.angle_gamma   90.00
#
_symmetry.space_group_name_H-M   'P 1'
#
loop_
_entity.id
_entity.type
_entity.pdbx_description
1 polymer ?
#
loop_
_entity_poly.entity_id
_entity_poly.type
_entity_poly.pdbx_seq_one_letter_code
_entity_poly.pdbx_strand_id
1 'polypeptide(L)' 'MRSRLPIVQGSSFGFLAPALALLNLPRWQCPPVEEIEAMSAENRTMLWQERINEISGAIVLASMLQIVMGYCGRV' A
#
# COMPACT_ATOMS: atom_id res chain seq x y z
N MET A 1 -26.09 20.02 -15.63
CA MET A 1 -26.25 18.59 -15.98
C MET A 1 -25.58 17.76 -14.88
N ARG A 2 -26.32 17.41 -13.82
CA ARG A 2 -25.79 16.64 -12.67
C ARG A 2 -25.98 15.16 -12.96
N SER A 3 -24.98 14.49 -13.52
CA SER A 3 -24.96 13.04 -13.54
C SER A 3 -24.66 12.55 -12.13
N ARG A 4 -25.71 12.32 -11.32
CA ARG A 4 -25.61 11.67 -10.00
C ARG A 4 -25.53 10.15 -10.17
N LEU A 5 -24.52 9.69 -10.91
CA LEU A 5 -24.21 8.26 -10.92
C LEU A 5 -23.65 7.90 -9.54
N PRO A 6 -24.18 6.85 -8.87
CA PRO A 6 -23.61 6.38 -7.62
C PRO A 6 -22.18 5.90 -7.89
N ILE A 7 -21.21 6.54 -7.25
CA ILE A 7 -19.80 6.14 -7.32
C ILE A 7 -19.59 5.12 -6.20
N VAL A 8 -19.36 3.86 -6.59
CA VAL A 8 -18.93 2.82 -5.66
C VAL A 8 -17.40 2.89 -5.58
N GLN A 9 -16.89 3.41 -4.46
CA GLN A 9 -15.45 3.42 -4.18
C GLN A 9 -15.07 2.13 -3.43
N GLY A 10 -13.99 1.50 -3.88
CA GLY A 10 -13.44 0.29 -3.27
C GLY A 10 -11.92 0.29 -3.40
N SER A 11 -11.29 -0.77 -2.92
CA SER A 11 -9.86 -1.00 -3.15
C SER A 11 -9.58 -1.21 -4.64
N SER A 12 -8.46 -0.67 -5.12
CA SER A 12 -8.02 -0.88 -6.50
C SER A 12 -6.99 -1.99 -6.55
N PHE A 13 -7.27 -3.03 -7.34
CA PHE A 13 -6.28 -4.08 -7.65
C PHE A 13 -5.05 -3.53 -8.39
N GLY A 14 -5.12 -2.32 -8.96
CA GLY A 14 -3.97 -1.65 -9.58
C GLY A 14 -2.80 -1.38 -8.63
N PHE A 15 -3.05 -1.32 -7.32
CA PHE A 15 -1.99 -1.18 -6.31
C PHE A 15 -1.36 -2.50 -5.87
N LEU A 16 -1.89 -3.65 -6.31
CA LEU A 16 -1.37 -4.96 -5.91
C LEU A 16 0.02 -5.23 -6.50
N ALA A 17 0.18 -5.01 -7.81
CA ALA A 17 1.46 -5.20 -8.48
C ALA A 17 2.60 -4.33 -7.88
N PRO A 18 2.41 -3.00 -7.68
CA PRO A 18 3.44 -2.19 -7.04
C PRO A 18 3.66 -2.56 -5.56
N ALA A 19 2.64 -2.99 -4.82
CA ALA A 19 2.81 -3.47 -3.44
C ALA A 19 3.64 -4.77 -3.40
N LEU A 20 3.37 -5.73 -4.28
CA LEU A 20 4.15 -6.96 -4.39
C LEU A 20 5.59 -6.69 -4.84
N ALA A 21 5.80 -5.75 -5.76
CA ALA A 21 7.13 -5.32 -6.15
C ALA A 21 7.90 -4.73 -4.95
N LEU A 22 7.24 -3.91 -4.11
CA LEU A 22 7.85 -3.34 -2.92
C LEU A 22 8.24 -4.42 -1.90
N LEU A 23 7.37 -5.41 -1.68
CA LEU A 23 7.62 -6.51 -0.74
C LEU A 23 8.71 -7.48 -1.22
N ASN A 24 8.97 -7.55 -2.53
CA ASN A 24 10.05 -8.36 -3.09
C ASN A 24 11.45 -7.73 -2.94
N LEU A 25 11.57 -6.50 -2.44
CA LEU A 25 12.89 -5.92 -2.18
C LEU A 25 13.59 -6.68 -1.04
N PRO A 26 14.94 -6.81 -1.09
CA PRO A 26 15.70 -7.55 -0.07
C PRO A 26 15.54 -6.97 1.34
N ARG A 27 15.20 -5.68 1.49
CA ARG A 27 14.91 -5.04 2.79
C ARG A 27 13.57 -5.44 3.43
N TRP A 28 12.62 -5.95 2.64
CA TRP A 28 11.28 -6.37 3.12
C TRP A 28 11.09 -7.89 3.12
N GLN A 29 12.17 -8.68 2.94
CA GLN A 29 12.10 -10.13 3.07
C GLN A 29 11.64 -10.53 4.47
N CYS A 30 10.72 -11.50 4.51
CA CYS A 30 10.26 -12.07 5.76
C CYS A 30 11.40 -12.89 6.41
N PRO A 31 11.64 -12.74 7.72
CA PRO A 31 12.54 -13.64 8.45
C PRO A 31 12.03 -15.09 8.39
N PRO A 32 12.90 -16.09 8.62
CA PRO A 32 12.51 -17.49 8.59
C PRO A 32 11.40 -17.79 9.60
N VAL A 33 10.58 -18.79 9.31
CA VAL A 33 9.38 -19.14 10.10
C VAL A 33 9.75 -19.44 11.55
N GLU A 34 10.89 -20.08 11.79
CA GLU A 34 11.43 -20.40 13.11
C GLU A 34 11.68 -19.14 13.96
N GLU A 35 12.19 -18.07 13.36
CA GLU A 35 12.38 -16.78 14.03
C GLU A 35 11.02 -16.10 14.28
N ILE A 36 10.08 -16.17 13.33
CA ILE A 36 8.74 -15.59 13.49
C ILE A 36 7.96 -16.28 14.61
N GLU A 37 8.10 -17.60 14.77
CA GLU A 37 7.45 -18.37 15.83
C GLU A 37 8.10 -18.13 17.20
N ALA A 38 9.41 -17.87 17.23
CA ALA A 38 10.13 -17.48 18.44
C ALA A 38 9.88 -16.02 18.85
N MET A 39 9.39 -15.16 17.94
CA MET A 39 9.08 -13.76 18.22
C MET A 39 7.80 -13.59 19.04
N SER A 40 7.81 -12.59 19.94
CA SER A 40 6.60 -12.18 20.66
C SER A 40 5.53 -11.66 19.70
N ALA A 41 4.26 -11.76 20.10
CA ALA A 41 3.14 -11.24 19.32
C ALA A 41 3.31 -9.74 18.99
N GLU A 42 3.87 -8.96 19.92
CA GLU A 42 4.15 -7.53 19.75
C GLU A 42 5.17 -7.25 18.66
N ASN A 43 6.28 -8.00 18.64
CA ASN A 43 7.29 -7.86 17.60
C ASN A 43 6.76 -8.24 16.21
N ARG A 44 5.90 -9.25 16.13
CA ARG A 44 5.21 -9.62 14.88
C ARG A 44 4.29 -8.51 14.39
N THR A 45 3.53 -7.88 15.29
CA THR A 45 2.67 -6.75 14.92
C THR A 45 3.48 -5.54 14.49
N MET A 46 4.60 -5.24 15.16
CA MET A 46 5.46 -4.11 14.80
C MET A 46 6.07 -4.28 13.41
N LEU A 47 6.60 -5.48 13.12
CA LEU A 47 7.11 -5.81 11.79
C LEU A 47 6.05 -5.56 10.71
N TRP A 48 4.87 -6.16 10.85
CA TRP A 48 3.79 -5.98 9.88
C TRP A 48 3.37 -4.50 9.74
N GLN A 49 3.27 -3.78 10.85
CA GLN A 49 2.83 -2.39 10.87
C GLN A 49 3.81 -1.48 10.12
N GLU A 50 5.11 -1.69 10.27
CA GLU A 50 6.13 -0.96 9.49
C GLU A 50 5.97 -1.21 7.99
N ARG A 51 5.74 -2.47 7.57
CA ARG A 51 5.51 -2.84 6.16
C ARG A 51 4.29 -2.10 5.59
N ILE A 52 3.18 -2.06 6.33
CA ILE A 52 1.94 -1.41 5.90
C ILE A 52 2.03 0.11 5.90
N ASN A 53 2.75 0.70 6.86
CA ASN A 53 2.93 2.15 6.92
C ASN A 53 3.69 2.67 5.70
N GLU A 54 4.77 1.98 5.29
CA GLU A 54 5.54 2.33 4.09
C GLU A 54 4.66 2.27 2.82
N ILE A 55 3.91 1.18 2.64
CA ILE A 55 3.01 0.98 1.48
C ILE A 55 1.94 2.07 1.45
N SER A 56 1.33 2.36 2.60
CA SER A 56 0.27 3.37 2.72
C SER A 56 0.80 4.77 2.42
N GLY A 57 2.00 5.09 2.91
CA GLY A 57 2.69 6.34 2.59
C GLY A 57 2.92 6.51 1.08
N ALA A 58 3.38 5.45 0.40
CA ALA A 58 3.56 5.48 -1.05
C ALA A 58 2.25 5.69 -1.82
N ILE A 59 1.16 5.05 -1.40
CA ILE A 59 -0.18 5.22 -2.01
C ILE A 59 -0.70 6.64 -1.81
N VAL A 60 -0.50 7.23 -0.62
CA VAL A 60 -0.90 8.61 -0.34
C VAL A 60 -0.17 9.57 -1.28
N LEU A 61 1.14 9.43 -1.45
CA LEU A 61 1.92 10.28 -2.36
C LEU A 61 1.50 10.09 -3.82
N ALA A 62 1.31 8.85 -4.27
CA ALA A 62 0.81 8.56 -5.60
C ALA A 62 -0.58 9.20 -5.84
N SER A 63 -1.46 9.16 -4.84
CA SER A 63 -2.79 9.77 -4.90
C SER A 63 -2.72 11.30 -4.97
N MET A 64 -1.83 11.92 -4.20
CA MET A 64 -1.61 13.37 -4.29
C MET A 64 -1.12 13.79 -5.68
N LEU A 65 -0.18 13.05 -6.27
CA LEU A 65 0.28 13.28 -7.63
C LEU A 65 -0.84 13.09 -8.66
N GLN A 66 -1.67 12.05 -8.48
CA GLN A 66 -2.80 11.79 -9.37
C GLN A 66 -3.84 12.90 -9.32
N ILE A 67 -4.11 13.48 -8.15
CA ILE A 67 -4.98 14.64 -8.01
C ILE A 67 -4.42 15.83 -8.78
N VAL A 68 -3.12 16.14 -8.62
CA VAL A 68 -2.45 17.25 -9.32
C VAL A 68 -2.48 17.05 -10.83
N MET A 69 -2.12 15.86 -11.32
CA MET A 69 -2.16 15.54 -12.76
C MET A 69 -3.58 15.59 -13.33
N GLY A 70 -4.57 15.12 -12.55
CA GLY A 70 -5.99 15.23 -12.89
C GLY A 70 -6.45 16.69 -13.05
N TYR A 71 -6.01 17.59 -12.17
CA TYR A 71 -6.24 19.03 -12.34
C TYR A 71 -5.55 19.61 -13.57
N CYS A 72 -4.37 19.11 -13.95
CA CYS A 72 -3.66 19.50 -15.16
C CYS A 72 -4.25 18.90 -16.46
N GLY A 73 -5.36 18.15 -16.39
CA GLY A 73 -6.02 17.58 -17.56
C GLY A 73 -5.29 16.40 -18.21
N ARG A 74 -4.29 15.82 -17.53
CA ARG A 74 -3.64 14.57 -17.91
C ARG A 74 -3.96 13.49 -16.88
N VAL A 75 -4.95 12.67 -17.21
CA VAL A 75 -5.19 11.36 -16.58
C VAL A 75 -4.82 10.30 -17.59
#